data_AF-A0A6C0KNH8-F1
#
_entry.id   AF-A0A6C0KNH8-F1
#
_cell.length_a   1.000
_cell.length_b   1.000
_cell.length_c   1.000
_cell.angle_alpha   90.00
_cell.angle_beta   90.00
_cell.angle_gamma   90.00
#
_symmetry.space_group_name_H-M   'P 1'
#
loop_
_entity.id
_entity.type
_entity.pdbx_description
1 polymer ?
#
loop_
_entity_poly.entity_id
_entity_poly.type
_entity_poly.pdbx_seq_one_letter_code
_entity_poly.pdbx_strand_id
1 'polypeptide(L)'
;MSLSMSLSKHFYSLDEVQAALSYCSTHHKTTESLFWCHELIQSGCSSEAISILFESWLWHVGPFRLAWLIDAWNTLGSDEVQDTSILLSAYQLSSLPQHDHSLSTILLLRVVQRDTIPDRVTRKTPAILPSHDEKECYFIRSLFQGKARSAWWISSYLPVPRVWEVLTWYIQHILLNPHYSTCLEALQTYEKLLGYRSEEYDIIVRCMAILMCCLSPAQQHRSFQPLPLPSSSIPDTLAQWNSTLRRGRVYSIPTACLYGNTIRGHYTWSQHNQIQLYHIEKYWVGCPYWEEVVSKYGSICEGTIRWNSEDDRERLYDEVFSDGIPDEWDHLEKKKSHGDGVLGPTESVTLKKYVTRFLSQSSRLAWHAFPTLLPFLSTLPFTDSFPVSILQPYQDLPSVLDEHTMLLLRPVRKIKRIGSSAPLLCVTKS
;
A
#
# COMPACT_ATOMS: atom_id res chain seq x y z
N MET A 1 8.19 2.76 11.26
CA MET A 1 7.39 2.81 12.49
C MET A 1 7.77 1.60 13.34
N SER A 2 8.29 1.79 14.55
CA SER A 2 8.41 0.68 15.50
C SER A 2 7.00 0.28 15.91
N LEU A 3 6.62 -0.99 15.73
CA LEU A 3 5.32 -1.51 16.15
C LEU A 3 5.22 -1.41 17.68
N SER A 4 4.62 -0.32 18.16
CA SER A 4 4.19 -0.22 19.55
C SER A 4 3.08 -1.25 19.76
N MET A 5 3.19 -2.08 20.80
CA MET A 5 2.17 -3.08 21.15
C MET A 5 0.93 -2.45 21.80
N SER A 6 0.57 -1.22 21.45
CA SER A 6 -0.53 -0.51 22.10
C SER A 6 -1.87 -1.12 21.74
N LEU A 7 -2.79 -1.07 22.69
CA LEU A 7 -4.18 -1.48 22.52
C LEU A 7 -5.03 -0.27 22.10
N SER A 8 -5.93 -0.48 21.15
CA SER A 8 -6.94 0.47 20.72
C SER A 8 -7.94 0.78 21.85
N LYS A 9 -8.84 1.75 21.64
CA LYS A 9 -9.95 2.06 22.54
C LYS A 9 -10.70 0.80 22.96
N HIS A 10 -11.03 -0.09 22.01
CA HIS A 10 -11.77 -1.31 22.31
C HIS A 10 -10.86 -2.53 22.54
N PHE A 11 -9.60 -2.36 22.95
CA PHE A 11 -8.66 -3.44 23.29
C PHE A 11 -8.35 -4.41 22.13
N TYR A 12 -8.15 -3.87 20.92
CA TYR A 12 -7.48 -4.57 19.83
C TYR A 12 -6.01 -4.16 19.79
N SER A 13 -5.10 -5.06 19.44
CA SER A 13 -3.71 -4.66 19.16
C SER A 13 -3.72 -3.70 17.95
N LEU A 14 -3.13 -2.51 18.07
CA LEU A 14 -3.25 -1.47 17.04
C LEU A 14 -2.64 -1.89 15.70
N ASP A 15 -1.54 -2.65 15.71
CA ASP A 15 -0.95 -3.24 14.50
C ASP A 15 -1.92 -4.19 13.79
N GLU A 16 -2.70 -4.95 14.55
CA GLU A 16 -3.72 -5.84 14.02
C GLU A 16 -4.94 -5.09 13.47
N VAL A 17 -5.33 -3.97 14.08
CA VAL A 17 -6.38 -3.08 13.54
C VAL A 17 -5.94 -2.48 12.21
N GLN A 18 -4.71 -2.00 12.12
CA GLN A 18 -4.12 -1.48 10.87
C GLN A 18 -4.09 -2.56 9.78
N ALA A 19 -3.64 -3.77 10.12
CA ALA A 19 -3.64 -4.90 9.19
C ALA A 19 -5.07 -5.31 8.76
N ALA A 20 -6.04 -5.26 9.67
CA ALA A 20 -7.44 -5.55 9.38
C ALA A 20 -8.06 -4.49 8.45
N LEU A 21 -7.77 -3.20 8.65
CA LEU A 21 -8.20 -2.14 7.74
C LEU A 21 -7.61 -2.33 6.33
N SER A 22 -6.31 -2.58 6.22
CA SER A 22 -5.67 -2.85 4.93
C SER A 22 -6.26 -4.08 4.24
N TYR A 23 -6.49 -5.15 4.98
CA TYR A 23 -7.09 -6.37 4.44
C TYR A 23 -8.53 -6.14 3.98
N CYS A 24 -9.40 -5.57 4.83
CA CYS A 24 -10.81 -5.40 4.50
C CYS A 24 -11.03 -4.40 3.36
N SER A 25 -10.21 -3.34 3.29
CA SER A 25 -10.25 -2.37 2.18
C SER A 25 -9.82 -2.96 0.84
N THR A 26 -9.08 -4.07 0.85
CA THR A 26 -8.60 -4.74 -0.37
C THR A 26 -9.37 -6.02 -0.72
N HIS A 27 -10.40 -6.36 0.06
CA HIS A 27 -11.21 -7.58 -0.13
C HIS A 27 -12.71 -7.26 -0.24
N HIS A 28 -13.06 -6.03 -0.59
CA HIS A 28 -14.45 -5.56 -0.75
C HIS A 28 -15.35 -5.76 0.47
N LYS A 29 -14.75 -5.71 1.67
CA LYS A 29 -15.49 -5.82 2.92
C LYS A 29 -15.80 -4.43 3.46
N THR A 30 -16.64 -3.69 2.75
CA THR A 30 -16.88 -2.27 2.99
C THR A 30 -17.28 -1.94 4.43
N THR A 31 -18.22 -2.69 5.02
CA THR A 31 -18.67 -2.47 6.40
C THR A 31 -17.58 -2.77 7.43
N GLU A 32 -16.83 -3.88 7.27
CA GLU A 32 -15.70 -4.18 8.15
C GLU A 32 -14.57 -3.16 7.97
N SER A 33 -14.30 -2.68 6.76
CA SER A 33 -13.31 -1.64 6.49
C SER A 33 -13.66 -0.34 7.20
N LEU A 34 -14.94 0.07 7.18
CA LEU A 34 -15.42 1.22 7.93
C LEU A 34 -15.27 1.03 9.44
N PHE A 35 -15.55 -0.17 9.94
CA PHE A 35 -15.38 -0.49 11.36
C PHE A 35 -13.92 -0.33 11.81
N TRP A 36 -12.98 -0.96 11.11
CA TRP A 36 -11.56 -0.87 11.47
C TRP A 36 -10.99 0.54 11.31
N CYS A 37 -11.47 1.30 10.31
CA CYS A 37 -11.12 2.72 10.17
C CYS A 37 -11.66 3.55 11.34
N HIS A 38 -12.93 3.33 11.70
CA HIS A 38 -13.55 4.01 12.84
C HIS A 38 -12.85 3.66 14.15
N GLU A 39 -12.41 2.41 14.34
CA GLU A 39 -11.63 1.99 15.51
C GLU A 39 -10.33 2.79 15.67
N LEU A 40 -9.59 3.00 14.58
CA LEU A 40 -8.37 3.82 14.61
C LEU A 40 -8.68 5.27 14.96
N ILE A 41 -9.69 5.86 14.33
CA ILE A 41 -10.12 7.25 14.60
C ILE A 41 -10.51 7.42 16.08
N GLN A 42 -11.35 6.52 16.60
CA GLN A 42 -11.77 6.55 18.00
C GLN A 42 -10.63 6.29 18.99
N SER A 43 -9.55 5.65 18.54
CA SER A 43 -8.32 5.45 19.32
C SER A 43 -7.35 6.64 19.22
N GLY A 44 -7.72 7.70 18.48
CA GLY A 44 -6.90 8.87 18.20
C GLY A 44 -5.78 8.63 17.17
N CYS A 45 -5.86 7.55 16.39
CA CYS A 45 -4.88 7.13 15.39
C CYS A 45 -5.32 7.51 13.96
N SER A 46 -5.82 8.73 13.77
CA SER A 46 -6.35 9.20 12.48
C SER A 46 -5.26 9.26 11.40
N SER A 47 -4.04 9.67 11.76
CA SER A 47 -2.87 9.65 10.86
C SER A 47 -2.58 8.26 10.33
N GLU A 48 -2.54 7.25 11.20
CA GLU A 48 -2.28 5.87 10.84
C GLU A 48 -3.39 5.32 9.94
N ALA A 49 -4.65 5.68 10.19
CA ALA A 49 -5.75 5.32 9.30
C ALA A 49 -5.54 5.86 7.88
N ILE A 50 -5.15 7.14 7.74
CA ILE A 50 -4.86 7.76 6.44
C ILE A 50 -3.67 7.06 5.75
N SER A 51 -2.57 6.84 6.48
CA SER A 51 -1.39 6.15 5.96
C SER A 51 -1.74 4.75 5.44
N ILE A 52 -2.51 3.97 6.21
CA ILE A 52 -2.93 2.61 5.81
C ILE A 52 -3.84 2.63 4.58
N LEU A 53 -4.76 3.59 4.48
CA LEU A 53 -5.61 3.74 3.30
C LEU A 53 -4.77 4.10 2.05
N PHE A 54 -3.83 5.03 2.19
CA PHE A 54 -2.93 5.41 1.10
C PHE A 54 -2.03 4.25 0.67
N GLU A 55 -1.43 3.52 1.60
CA GLU A 55 -0.63 2.32 1.32
C GLU A 55 -1.48 1.21 0.67
N SER A 56 -2.71 1.00 1.14
CA SER A 56 -3.62 0.01 0.58
C SER A 56 -4.00 0.36 -0.86
N TRP A 57 -4.26 1.64 -1.14
CA TRP A 57 -4.40 2.13 -2.51
C TRP A 57 -3.12 1.88 -3.31
N LEU A 58 -1.96 2.32 -2.81
CA LEU A 58 -0.68 2.26 -3.51
C LEU A 58 -0.31 0.84 -3.95
N TRP A 59 -0.46 -0.14 -3.05
CA TRP A 59 -0.02 -1.53 -3.25
C TRP A 59 -1.05 -2.45 -3.92
N HIS A 60 -2.36 -2.15 -3.77
CA HIS A 60 -3.42 -3.07 -4.20
C HIS A 60 -4.37 -2.49 -5.24
N VAL A 61 -4.35 -1.19 -5.52
CA VAL A 61 -5.26 -0.53 -6.47
C VAL A 61 -4.49 0.27 -7.53
N GLY A 62 -3.64 1.18 -7.07
CA GLY A 62 -2.65 1.91 -7.84
C GLY A 62 -3.23 2.78 -8.96
N PRO A 63 -2.58 2.82 -10.14
CA PRO A 63 -2.84 3.84 -11.15
C PRO A 63 -4.20 3.67 -11.85
N PHE A 64 -4.89 2.55 -11.63
CA PHE A 64 -6.18 2.30 -12.27
C PHE A 64 -7.36 3.01 -11.59
N ARG A 65 -7.14 3.68 -10.46
CA ARG A 65 -8.15 4.48 -9.73
C ARG A 65 -7.50 5.74 -9.16
N LEU A 66 -7.12 6.65 -10.05
CA LEU A 66 -6.50 7.94 -9.71
C LEU A 66 -7.50 8.95 -9.11
N ALA A 67 -8.80 8.81 -9.37
CA ALA A 67 -9.83 9.61 -8.71
C ALA A 67 -9.72 9.52 -7.17
N TRP A 68 -9.45 8.32 -6.65
CA TRP A 68 -9.26 8.12 -5.20
C TRP A 68 -8.06 8.90 -4.66
N LEU A 69 -6.93 8.89 -5.38
CA LEU A 69 -5.75 9.66 -4.97
C LEU A 69 -6.03 11.16 -4.92
N ILE A 70 -6.75 11.69 -5.92
CA ILE A 70 -7.09 13.12 -5.96
C ILE A 70 -8.01 13.48 -4.80
N ASP A 71 -9.06 12.70 -4.56
CA ASP A 71 -10.01 12.97 -3.48
C ASP A 71 -9.32 12.85 -2.11
N ALA A 72 -8.50 11.81 -1.90
CA ALA A 72 -7.72 11.63 -0.68
C ALA A 72 -6.72 12.78 -0.49
N TRP A 73 -6.00 13.20 -1.54
CA TRP A 73 -5.06 14.32 -1.46
C TRP A 73 -5.74 15.61 -1.03
N ASN A 74 -6.88 15.93 -1.65
CA ASN A 74 -7.59 17.18 -1.39
C ASN A 74 -8.30 17.21 -0.03
N THR A 75 -8.61 16.05 0.56
CA THR A 75 -9.41 15.97 1.80
C THR A 75 -8.65 15.47 3.01
N LEU A 76 -7.60 14.68 2.82
CA LEU A 76 -6.81 14.06 3.89
C LEU A 76 -5.37 14.60 3.97
N GLY A 77 -4.89 15.29 2.92
CA GLY A 77 -3.55 15.89 2.89
C GLY A 77 -3.45 17.26 3.57
N SER A 78 -4.51 17.72 4.24
CA SER A 78 -4.57 18.98 5.00
C SER A 78 -4.20 18.78 6.46
N ASP A 79 -3.80 19.86 7.14
CA ASP A 79 -3.49 19.83 8.58
C ASP A 79 -4.74 19.57 9.44
N GLU A 80 -5.91 19.99 8.96
CA GLU A 80 -7.20 19.72 9.59
C GLU A 80 -7.96 18.69 8.76
N VAL A 81 -8.10 17.47 9.29
CA VAL A 81 -8.81 16.37 8.63
C VAL A 81 -10.07 16.03 9.44
N GLN A 82 -11.20 15.93 8.75
CA GLN A 82 -12.47 15.52 9.33
C GLN A 82 -12.56 13.98 9.35
N ASP A 83 -13.01 13.39 10.46
CA ASP A 83 -13.23 11.94 10.58
C ASP A 83 -14.13 11.38 9.48
N THR A 84 -15.15 12.15 9.09
CA THR A 84 -16.08 11.79 8.00
C THR A 84 -15.38 11.65 6.66
N SER A 85 -14.34 12.45 6.38
CA SER A 85 -13.53 12.35 5.16
C SER A 85 -12.67 11.08 5.14
N ILE A 86 -12.11 10.69 6.29
CA ILE A 86 -11.32 9.47 6.43
C ILE A 86 -12.23 8.24 6.20
N LEU A 87 -13.40 8.22 6.85
CA LEU A 87 -14.40 7.15 6.69
C LEU A 87 -14.92 7.07 5.25
N LEU A 88 -15.18 8.21 4.60
CA LEU A 88 -15.56 8.25 3.19
C LEU A 88 -14.46 7.64 2.31
N SER A 89 -13.21 7.99 2.54
CA SER A 89 -12.07 7.45 1.79
C SER A 89 -11.92 5.94 1.96
N ALA A 90 -12.15 5.42 3.17
CA ALA A 90 -12.18 3.98 3.45
C ALA A 90 -13.34 3.26 2.74
N TYR A 91 -14.54 3.84 2.77
CA TYR A 91 -15.70 3.33 2.05
C TYR A 91 -15.43 3.26 0.54
N GLN A 92 -14.92 4.37 -0.02
CA GLN A 92 -14.64 4.46 -1.44
C GLN A 92 -13.62 3.41 -1.86
N LEU A 93 -12.49 3.32 -1.16
CA LEU A 93 -11.41 2.38 -1.47
C LEU A 93 -11.90 0.92 -1.44
N SER A 94 -12.58 0.53 -0.36
CA SER A 94 -13.13 -0.82 -0.19
C SER A 94 -14.17 -1.19 -1.24
N SER A 95 -14.90 -0.22 -1.76
CA SER A 95 -15.94 -0.43 -2.77
C SER A 95 -15.41 -0.47 -4.20
N LEU A 96 -14.12 -0.21 -4.44
CA LEU A 96 -13.53 -0.29 -5.77
C LEU A 96 -13.37 -1.76 -6.20
N PRO A 97 -13.93 -2.20 -7.34
CA PRO A 97 -13.93 -3.62 -7.73
C PRO A 97 -12.60 -4.11 -8.32
N GLN A 98 -11.62 -3.21 -8.49
CA GLN A 98 -10.43 -3.47 -9.28
C GLN A 98 -9.18 -3.38 -8.43
N HIS A 99 -8.51 -4.52 -8.28
CA HIS A 99 -7.15 -4.61 -7.76
C HIS A 99 -6.11 -4.68 -8.88
N ASP A 100 -4.92 -4.23 -8.54
CA ASP A 100 -3.73 -4.28 -9.38
C ASP A 100 -2.45 -4.31 -8.53
N HIS A 101 -1.55 -5.23 -8.86
CA HIS A 101 -0.24 -5.35 -8.21
C HIS A 101 0.90 -5.00 -9.17
N SER A 102 0.66 -4.12 -10.14
CA SER A 102 1.70 -3.73 -11.10
C SER A 102 2.88 -3.06 -10.42
N LEU A 103 2.64 -2.27 -9.37
CA LEU A 103 3.67 -1.58 -8.61
C LEU A 103 4.71 -2.55 -8.03
N SER A 104 4.27 -3.46 -7.14
CA SER A 104 5.16 -4.43 -6.50
C SER A 104 5.85 -5.34 -7.54
N THR A 105 5.10 -5.77 -8.56
CA THR A 105 5.63 -6.62 -9.63
C THR A 105 6.74 -5.91 -10.41
N ILE A 106 6.54 -4.66 -10.82
CA ILE A 106 7.51 -3.91 -11.62
C ILE A 106 8.74 -3.54 -10.78
N LEU A 107 8.54 -3.19 -9.50
CA LEU A 107 9.64 -2.96 -8.55
C LEU A 107 10.52 -4.21 -8.42
N LEU A 108 9.91 -5.39 -8.22
CA LEU A 108 10.65 -6.65 -8.08
C LEU A 108 11.34 -7.08 -9.38
N LEU A 109 10.68 -6.91 -10.54
CA LEU A 109 11.28 -7.24 -11.84
C LEU A 109 12.53 -6.43 -12.14
N ARG A 110 12.64 -5.20 -11.63
CA ARG A 110 13.85 -4.38 -11.79
C ARG A 110 15.06 -5.02 -11.12
N VAL A 111 14.85 -5.63 -9.96
CA VAL A 111 15.88 -6.33 -9.19
C VAL A 111 16.22 -7.67 -9.85
N VAL A 112 15.20 -8.47 -10.19
CA VAL A 112 15.40 -9.82 -10.75
C VAL A 112 16.10 -9.79 -12.10
N GLN A 113 15.79 -8.81 -12.95
CA GLN A 113 16.33 -8.70 -14.30
C GLN A 113 17.19 -7.43 -14.44
N ARG A 114 18.16 -7.28 -13.52
CA ARG A 114 18.91 -6.04 -13.36
C ARG A 114 19.70 -5.60 -14.61
N ASP A 115 20.20 -6.56 -15.38
CA ASP A 115 21.11 -6.36 -16.52
C ASP A 115 20.41 -6.56 -17.88
N THR A 116 19.07 -6.64 -17.91
CA THR A 116 18.32 -6.95 -19.13
C THR A 116 17.33 -5.85 -19.47
N ILE A 117 17.38 -5.36 -20.71
CA ILE A 117 16.37 -4.44 -21.23
C ILE A 117 15.01 -5.17 -21.25
N PRO A 118 13.98 -4.67 -20.52
CA PRO A 118 12.76 -5.43 -20.29
C PRO A 118 11.92 -5.74 -21.53
N ASP A 119 11.55 -4.68 -22.27
CA ASP A 119 10.68 -4.75 -23.43
C ASP A 119 11.28 -3.97 -24.58
N ARG A 120 11.04 -4.45 -25.80
CA ARG A 120 11.40 -3.72 -27.01
C ARG A 120 10.54 -2.48 -27.19
N VAL A 121 11.14 -1.31 -27.05
CA VAL A 121 10.52 -0.02 -27.36
C VAL A 121 10.62 0.26 -28.86
N THR A 122 9.48 0.52 -29.49
CA THR A 122 9.40 0.77 -30.94
C THR A 122 9.76 2.21 -31.30
N ARG A 123 9.67 2.54 -32.59
CA ARG A 123 9.86 3.91 -33.10
C ARG A 123 8.70 4.85 -32.84
N LYS A 124 7.57 4.34 -32.34
CA LYS A 124 6.39 5.16 -32.05
C LYS A 124 6.77 6.16 -30.95
N THR A 125 6.85 7.44 -31.30
CA THR A 125 7.28 8.53 -30.43
C THR A 125 6.27 9.67 -30.52
N PRO A 126 6.13 10.50 -29.47
CA PRO A 126 5.38 11.74 -29.57
C PRO A 126 5.99 12.69 -30.63
N ALA A 127 5.17 13.61 -31.14
CA ALA A 127 5.59 14.57 -32.17
C ALA A 127 6.66 15.56 -31.68
N ILE A 128 6.71 15.81 -30.37
CA ILE A 128 7.63 16.73 -29.71
C ILE A 128 8.39 15.94 -28.66
N LEU A 129 9.67 16.26 -28.45
CA LEU A 129 10.50 15.70 -27.39
C LEU A 129 11.21 16.85 -26.64
N PRO A 130 11.39 16.75 -25.31
CA PRO A 130 12.01 17.80 -24.50
C PRO A 130 13.54 17.80 -24.58
N SER A 131 14.15 16.77 -25.18
CA SER A 131 15.59 16.55 -25.23
C SER A 131 15.98 15.64 -26.39
N HIS A 132 17.25 15.68 -26.78
CA HIS A 132 17.88 14.75 -27.71
C HIS A 132 18.65 13.62 -27.01
N ASP A 133 18.72 13.63 -25.67
CA ASP A 133 19.35 12.56 -24.89
C ASP A 133 18.66 11.21 -25.16
N GLU A 134 19.46 10.17 -25.44
CA GLU A 134 18.93 8.87 -25.86
C GLU A 134 18.15 8.17 -24.74
N LYS A 135 18.54 8.36 -23.46
CA LYS A 135 17.86 7.77 -22.31
C LYS A 135 16.51 8.44 -22.08
N GLU A 136 16.46 9.78 -22.11
CA GLU A 136 15.21 10.54 -22.00
C GLU A 136 14.26 10.23 -23.17
N CYS A 137 14.79 10.18 -24.40
CA CYS A 137 14.00 9.80 -25.57
C CYS A 137 13.46 8.37 -25.44
N TYR A 138 14.23 7.43 -24.88
CA TYR A 138 13.76 6.07 -24.62
C TYR A 138 12.69 6.04 -23.51
N PHE A 139 12.87 6.82 -22.44
CA PHE A 139 11.91 6.95 -21.35
C PHE A 139 10.56 7.45 -21.85
N ILE A 140 10.53 8.57 -22.58
CA ILE A 140 9.29 9.16 -23.11
C ILE A 140 8.61 8.21 -24.10
N ARG A 141 9.37 7.55 -24.98
CA ARG A 141 8.80 6.54 -25.89
C ARG A 141 8.20 5.36 -25.11
N SER A 142 8.82 4.96 -24.01
CA SER A 142 8.31 3.88 -23.15
C SER A 142 6.98 4.28 -22.52
N LEU A 143 6.88 5.49 -21.95
CA LEU A 143 5.63 6.05 -21.42
C LEU A 143 4.54 6.10 -22.51
N PHE A 144 4.87 6.66 -23.67
CA PHE A 144 3.94 6.82 -24.81
C PHE A 144 3.42 5.49 -25.37
N GLN A 145 4.22 4.43 -25.27
CA GLN A 145 3.85 3.10 -25.71
C GLN A 145 3.20 2.25 -24.60
N GLY A 146 3.04 2.79 -23.40
CA GLY A 146 2.54 2.05 -22.23
C GLY A 146 3.47 0.93 -21.77
N LYS A 147 4.78 1.05 -22.04
CA LYS A 147 5.82 0.08 -21.66
C LYS A 147 6.36 0.42 -20.28
N ALA A 148 5.51 0.24 -19.27
CA ALA A 148 5.77 0.61 -17.89
C ALA A 148 7.08 0.02 -17.34
N ARG A 149 7.35 -1.24 -17.65
CA ARG A 149 8.58 -1.92 -17.22
C ARG A 149 9.85 -1.29 -17.82
N SER A 150 9.84 -1.00 -19.11
CA SER A 150 10.95 -0.30 -19.78
C SER A 150 11.10 1.14 -19.29
N ALA A 151 9.99 1.83 -19.01
CA ALA A 151 9.99 3.19 -18.46
C ALA A 151 10.61 3.22 -17.06
N TRP A 152 10.21 2.30 -16.18
CA TRP A 152 10.81 2.18 -14.85
C TRP A 152 12.30 1.84 -14.92
N TRP A 153 12.66 0.84 -15.74
CA TRP A 153 14.06 0.43 -15.88
C TRP A 153 14.97 1.56 -16.36
N ILE A 154 14.60 2.31 -17.41
CA ILE A 154 15.45 3.39 -17.90
C ILE A 154 15.53 4.56 -16.92
N SER A 155 14.47 4.79 -16.12
CA SER A 155 14.43 5.87 -15.15
C SER A 155 15.51 5.76 -14.06
N SER A 156 15.99 4.54 -13.76
CA SER A 156 17.10 4.36 -12.80
C SER A 156 18.46 4.87 -13.30
N TYR A 157 18.56 5.18 -14.59
CA TYR A 157 19.77 5.73 -15.22
C TYR A 157 19.68 7.23 -15.52
N LEU A 158 18.64 7.88 -14.99
CA LEU A 158 18.42 9.31 -15.03
C LEU A 158 18.50 9.87 -13.59
N PRO A 159 18.99 11.10 -13.41
CA PRO A 159 18.89 11.77 -12.11
C PRO A 159 17.43 11.87 -11.65
N VAL A 160 17.16 11.65 -10.36
CA VAL A 160 15.80 11.69 -9.80
C VAL A 160 15.07 12.99 -10.11
N PRO A 161 15.65 14.20 -9.94
CA PRO A 161 15.00 15.45 -10.31
C PRO A 161 14.60 15.47 -11.80
N ARG A 162 15.45 14.93 -12.66
CA ARG A 162 15.21 14.88 -14.10
C ARG A 162 14.06 13.96 -14.47
N VAL A 163 13.88 12.84 -13.77
CA VAL A 163 12.71 11.96 -13.97
C VAL A 163 11.41 12.72 -13.72
N TRP A 164 11.35 13.48 -12.63
CA TRP A 164 10.18 14.30 -12.31
C TRP A 164 9.93 15.41 -13.32
N GLU A 165 10.96 16.13 -13.76
CA GLU A 165 10.85 17.14 -14.82
C GLU A 165 10.28 16.56 -16.12
N VAL A 166 10.76 15.38 -16.54
CA VAL A 166 10.28 14.70 -17.75
C VAL A 166 8.83 14.22 -17.58
N LEU A 167 8.44 13.73 -16.41
CA LEU A 167 7.04 13.35 -16.12
C LEU A 167 6.11 14.56 -16.15
N THR A 168 6.50 15.69 -15.54
CA THR A 168 5.77 16.96 -15.60
C THR A 168 5.59 17.42 -17.04
N TRP A 169 6.69 17.42 -17.81
CA TRP A 169 6.64 17.77 -19.23
C TRP A 169 5.69 16.84 -20.01
N TYR A 170 5.77 15.54 -19.78
CA TYR A 170 4.94 14.54 -20.46
C TYR A 170 3.45 14.74 -20.17
N ILE A 171 3.10 15.04 -18.91
CA ILE A 171 1.73 15.35 -18.52
C ILE A 171 1.23 16.60 -19.25
N GLN A 172 2.03 17.67 -19.23
CA GLN A 172 1.67 18.98 -19.80
C GLN A 172 1.58 19.01 -21.33
N HIS A 173 2.31 18.14 -22.03
CA HIS A 173 2.41 18.20 -23.50
C HIS A 173 1.80 16.98 -24.21
N ILE A 174 1.73 15.83 -23.55
CA ILE A 174 1.26 14.58 -24.15
C ILE A 174 -0.09 14.14 -23.59
N LEU A 175 -0.26 14.12 -22.26
CA LEU A 175 -1.51 13.70 -21.65
C LEU A 175 -2.59 14.79 -21.65
N LEU A 176 -2.19 16.06 -21.52
CA LEU A 176 -3.06 17.24 -21.60
C LEU A 176 -4.27 17.21 -20.65
N ASN A 177 -4.16 16.49 -19.53
CA ASN A 177 -5.20 16.38 -18.52
C ASN A 177 -4.68 16.92 -17.18
N PRO A 178 -5.28 18.00 -16.62
CA PRO A 178 -4.78 18.65 -15.40
C PRO A 178 -4.84 17.75 -14.16
N HIS A 179 -5.73 16.75 -14.13
CA HIS A 179 -5.83 15.82 -13.02
C HIS A 179 -4.53 15.03 -12.80
N TYR A 180 -3.77 14.76 -13.87
CA TYR A 180 -2.45 14.12 -13.73
C TYR A 180 -1.44 15.00 -13.01
N SER A 181 -1.52 16.32 -13.16
CA SER A 181 -0.65 17.24 -12.43
C SER A 181 -0.93 17.17 -10.92
N THR A 182 -2.21 17.11 -10.53
CA THR A 182 -2.61 16.91 -9.12
C THR A 182 -2.12 15.57 -8.59
N CYS A 183 -2.27 14.48 -9.35
CA CYS A 183 -1.72 13.18 -8.97
C CYS A 183 -0.19 13.22 -8.80
N LEU A 184 0.52 13.92 -9.69
CA LEU A 184 1.97 14.04 -9.62
C LEU A 184 2.40 14.81 -8.36
N GLU A 185 1.73 15.91 -8.05
CA GLU A 185 1.95 16.69 -6.83
C GLU A 185 1.72 15.84 -5.57
N ALA A 186 0.59 15.14 -5.51
CA ALA A 186 0.26 14.23 -4.40
C ALA A 186 1.33 13.15 -4.20
N LEU A 187 1.89 12.59 -5.29
CA LEU A 187 2.97 11.60 -5.20
C LEU A 187 4.35 12.21 -4.86
N GLN A 188 4.61 13.47 -5.22
CA GLN A 188 5.86 14.15 -4.86
C GLN A 188 5.89 14.61 -3.40
N THR A 189 4.71 14.84 -2.83
CA THR A 189 4.50 15.33 -1.46
C THR A 189 3.67 14.34 -0.64
N TYR A 190 3.89 13.05 -0.89
CA TYR A 190 3.12 11.94 -0.31
C TYR A 190 3.20 11.91 1.22
N GLU A 191 4.21 12.53 1.82
CA GLU A 191 4.36 12.63 3.26
C GLU A 191 3.16 13.30 3.94
N LYS A 192 2.36 14.12 3.24
CA LYS A 192 1.12 14.66 3.82
C LYS A 192 0.02 13.62 4.00
N LEU A 193 0.06 12.54 3.22
CA LEU A 193 -0.87 11.40 3.39
C LEU A 193 -0.26 10.31 4.27
N LEU A 194 1.05 10.09 4.14
CA LEU A 194 1.74 9.01 4.85
C LEU A 194 2.14 9.41 6.28
N GLY A 195 2.24 10.71 6.57
CA GLY A 195 2.75 11.25 7.84
C GLY A 195 4.28 11.23 7.98
N TYR A 196 4.99 10.65 7.00
CA TYR A 196 6.45 10.59 6.99
C TYR A 196 7.01 10.48 5.57
N ARG A 197 8.31 10.75 5.43
CA ARG A 197 9.09 10.56 4.20
C ARG A 197 10.20 9.54 4.44
N SER A 198 10.50 8.70 3.45
CA SER A 198 11.60 7.73 3.50
C SER A 198 12.19 7.50 2.11
N GLU A 199 13.45 7.04 2.05
CA GLU A 199 14.11 6.73 0.78
C GLU A 199 13.39 5.61 0.01
N GLU A 200 12.86 4.63 0.75
CA GLU A 200 12.06 3.53 0.21
C GLU A 200 10.82 4.05 -0.50
N TYR A 201 10.03 4.89 0.18
CA TYR A 201 8.82 5.44 -0.41
C TYR A 201 9.11 6.42 -1.54
N ASP A 202 10.23 7.17 -1.52
CA ASP A 202 10.66 8.01 -2.65
C ASP A 202 10.89 7.19 -3.94
N ILE A 203 11.36 5.94 -3.81
CA ILE A 203 11.47 4.99 -4.95
C ILE A 203 10.09 4.50 -5.37
N ILE A 204 9.25 4.12 -4.41
CA ILE A 204 7.93 3.53 -4.66
C ILE A 204 6.99 4.52 -5.36
N VAL A 205 6.87 5.75 -4.85
CA VAL A 205 5.99 6.78 -5.41
C VAL A 205 6.45 7.24 -6.79
N ARG A 206 7.77 7.27 -7.04
CA ARG A 206 8.33 7.53 -8.36
C ARG A 206 7.97 6.43 -9.36
N CYS A 207 8.04 5.17 -8.93
CA CYS A 207 7.57 4.05 -9.74
C CYS A 207 6.07 4.21 -10.06
N MET A 208 5.23 4.47 -9.05
CA MET A 208 3.79 4.72 -9.22
C MET A 208 3.50 5.87 -10.22
N ALA A 209 4.24 6.98 -10.14
CA ALA A 209 4.12 8.11 -11.06
C ALA A 209 4.44 7.71 -12.51
N ILE A 210 5.42 6.82 -12.72
CA ILE A 210 5.73 6.26 -14.03
C ILE A 210 4.61 5.35 -14.52
N LEU A 211 4.05 4.51 -13.64
CA LEU A 211 2.96 3.60 -14.00
C LEU A 211 1.70 4.35 -14.44
N MET A 212 1.31 5.43 -13.74
CA MET A 212 0.14 6.23 -14.13
C MET A 212 0.30 6.87 -15.51
N CYS A 213 1.52 7.28 -15.89
CA CYS A 213 1.82 7.85 -17.21
C CYS A 213 1.86 6.80 -18.33
N CYS A 214 1.87 5.51 -17.99
CA CYS A 214 1.85 4.40 -18.95
C CYS A 214 0.45 3.85 -19.27
N LEU A 215 -0.60 4.40 -18.67
CA LEU A 215 -1.96 3.96 -18.93
C LEU A 215 -2.38 4.29 -20.38
N SER A 216 -3.04 3.33 -21.04
CA SER A 216 -3.70 3.59 -22.33
C SER A 216 -4.88 4.56 -22.18
N PRO A 217 -5.31 5.29 -23.23
CA PRO A 217 -6.41 6.26 -23.12
C PRO A 217 -7.69 5.70 -22.47
N ALA A 218 -8.06 4.46 -22.77
CA ALA A 218 -9.22 3.80 -22.16
C ALA A 218 -9.02 3.46 -20.66
N GLN A 219 -7.78 3.22 -20.23
CA GLN A 219 -7.45 3.05 -18.81
C GLN A 219 -7.41 4.41 -18.09
N GLN A 220 -6.88 5.45 -18.73
CA GLN A 220 -6.87 6.82 -18.20
C GLN A 220 -8.30 7.31 -17.94
N HIS A 221 -9.22 7.13 -18.90
CA HIS A 221 -10.62 7.51 -18.69
C HIS A 221 -11.25 6.75 -17.51
N ARG A 222 -10.97 5.46 -17.36
CA ARG A 222 -11.47 4.64 -16.26
C ARG A 222 -10.86 5.01 -14.90
N SER A 223 -9.62 5.47 -14.86
CA SER A 223 -8.95 5.83 -13.60
C SER A 223 -9.54 7.07 -12.94
N PHE A 224 -10.21 7.93 -13.70
CA PHE A 224 -10.90 9.13 -13.19
C PHE A 224 -12.42 8.98 -13.14
N GLN A 225 -12.95 7.76 -13.21
CA GLN A 225 -14.38 7.55 -13.00
C GLN A 225 -14.80 7.96 -11.58
N PRO A 226 -16.02 8.49 -11.41
CA PRO A 226 -16.54 8.87 -10.10
C PRO A 226 -16.44 7.73 -9.09
N LEU A 227 -16.08 8.09 -7.86
CA LEU A 227 -16.01 7.15 -6.75
C LEU A 227 -17.42 6.82 -6.22
N PRO A 228 -17.61 5.62 -5.67
CA PRO A 228 -18.90 5.22 -5.11
C PRO A 228 -19.24 6.08 -3.88
N LEU A 229 -20.52 6.43 -3.75
CA LEU A 229 -21.01 7.17 -2.59
C LEU A 229 -21.51 6.21 -1.49
N PRO A 230 -21.33 6.56 -0.21
CA PRO A 230 -21.85 5.82 0.93
C PRO A 230 -23.35 5.53 0.81
N SER A 231 -23.79 4.35 1.27
CA SER A 231 -25.21 4.11 1.49
C SER A 231 -25.74 4.96 2.64
N SER A 232 -27.04 5.30 2.61
CA SER A 232 -27.69 6.11 3.65
C SER A 232 -27.70 5.47 5.04
N SER A 233 -27.38 4.18 5.16
CA SER A 233 -27.38 3.40 6.41
C SER A 233 -26.08 3.51 7.22
N ILE A 234 -25.04 4.14 6.69
CA ILE A 234 -23.72 4.22 7.35
C ILE A 234 -23.76 5.01 8.66
N PRO A 235 -24.44 6.18 8.76
CA PRO A 235 -24.57 6.90 10.03
C PRO A 235 -25.18 6.06 11.15
N ASP A 236 -26.25 5.32 10.86
CA ASP A 236 -26.91 4.43 11.84
C ASP A 236 -25.97 3.32 12.29
N THR A 237 -25.15 2.81 11.36
CA THR A 237 -24.17 1.75 11.63
C THR A 237 -23.04 2.26 12.54
N LEU A 238 -22.52 3.46 12.28
CA LEU A 238 -21.49 4.10 13.10
C LEU A 238 -22.01 4.40 14.52
N ALA A 239 -23.27 4.85 14.64
CA ALA A 239 -23.88 5.11 15.94
C ALA A 239 -23.98 3.84 16.80
N GLN A 240 -24.22 2.68 16.20
CA GLN A 240 -24.25 1.39 16.91
C GLN A 240 -22.86 1.00 17.46
N TRP A 241 -21.78 1.39 16.78
CA TRP A 241 -20.41 1.09 17.21
C TRP A 241 -19.92 1.99 18.35
N ASN A 242 -20.52 3.16 18.55
CA ASN A 242 -20.24 4.09 19.65
C ASN A 242 -20.86 3.66 20.99
N SER A 243 -21.06 2.36 21.21
CA SER A 243 -21.58 1.83 22.47
C SER A 243 -20.47 1.65 23.52
N THR A 244 -20.71 0.85 24.56
CA THR A 244 -19.73 0.60 25.64
C THR A 244 -18.51 -0.18 25.11
N LEU A 245 -17.41 -0.22 25.89
CA LEU A 245 -16.14 -0.82 25.44
C LEU A 245 -16.29 -2.26 24.96
N ARG A 246 -17.07 -3.07 25.67
CA ARG A 246 -17.30 -4.47 25.26
C ARG A 246 -18.27 -4.57 24.09
N ARG A 247 -19.32 -3.75 24.08
CA ARG A 247 -20.37 -3.80 23.03
C ARG A 247 -19.91 -3.22 21.69
N GLY A 248 -18.95 -2.30 21.70
CA GLY A 248 -18.30 -1.76 20.50
C GLY A 248 -17.48 -2.80 19.74
N ARG A 249 -17.16 -3.95 20.36
CA ARG A 249 -16.38 -5.03 19.74
C ARG A 249 -17.23 -5.92 18.85
N VAL A 250 -17.57 -5.39 17.67
CA VAL A 250 -18.47 -6.06 16.70
C VAL A 250 -17.75 -7.15 15.89
N TYR A 251 -16.53 -6.88 15.43
CA TYR A 251 -15.80 -7.79 14.53
C TYR A 251 -14.57 -8.40 15.21
N SER A 252 -14.28 -9.66 14.86
CA SER A 252 -13.00 -10.30 15.19
C SER A 252 -11.93 -9.93 14.17
N ILE A 253 -10.67 -9.80 14.60
CA ILE A 253 -9.54 -9.59 13.69
C ILE A 253 -9.46 -10.75 12.68
N PRO A 254 -9.49 -10.50 11.36
CA PRO A 254 -9.35 -11.54 10.36
C PRO A 254 -7.97 -12.19 10.45
N THR A 255 -7.88 -13.48 10.78
CA THR A 255 -6.59 -14.21 10.83
C THR A 255 -5.83 -14.16 9.49
N ALA A 256 -6.58 -13.94 8.39
CA ALA A 256 -6.06 -13.71 7.05
C ALA A 256 -5.09 -12.50 6.95
N CYS A 257 -5.24 -11.46 7.77
CA CYS A 257 -4.43 -10.24 7.69
C CYS A 257 -3.12 -10.28 8.49
N LEU A 258 -2.96 -11.24 9.40
CA LEU A 258 -1.91 -11.16 10.43
C LEU A 258 -0.49 -11.38 9.89
N TYR A 259 -0.32 -12.27 8.92
CA TYR A 259 0.99 -12.79 8.52
C TYR A 259 2.00 -11.70 8.13
N GLY A 260 3.12 -11.63 8.83
CA GLY A 260 4.26 -10.73 8.56
C GLY A 260 4.07 -9.26 8.99
N ASN A 261 2.87 -8.71 8.90
CA ASN A 261 2.61 -7.29 9.22
C ASN A 261 2.27 -7.02 10.70
N THR A 262 1.96 -8.07 11.47
CA THR A 262 1.55 -7.95 12.88
C THR A 262 2.45 -8.79 13.75
N ILE A 263 2.56 -8.45 15.03
CA ILE A 263 3.35 -9.22 16.00
C ILE A 263 2.84 -10.66 16.10
N ARG A 264 1.51 -10.85 16.18
CA ARG A 264 0.89 -12.20 16.17
C ARG A 264 1.10 -12.93 14.85
N GLY A 265 1.34 -12.19 13.76
CA GLY A 265 1.78 -12.70 12.46
C GLY A 265 3.12 -13.44 12.49
N HIS A 266 3.97 -13.16 13.49
CA HIS A 266 5.25 -13.82 13.74
C HIS A 266 5.19 -14.91 14.82
N TYR A 267 4.04 -15.10 15.44
CA TYR A 267 3.84 -16.12 16.47
C TYR A 267 3.52 -17.47 15.84
N THR A 268 4.05 -18.53 16.46
CA THR A 268 3.60 -19.90 16.23
C THR A 268 2.22 -20.11 16.86
N TRP A 269 1.47 -21.10 16.39
CA TRP A 269 0.18 -21.53 16.96
C TRP A 269 0.19 -21.87 18.47
N SER A 270 1.36 -22.10 19.09
CA SER A 270 1.51 -22.33 20.53
C SER A 270 1.75 -21.05 21.33
N GLN A 271 1.98 -19.93 20.66
CA GLN A 271 2.15 -18.61 21.24
C GLN A 271 0.85 -17.82 21.05
N HIS A 272 0.51 -16.98 22.02
CA HIS A 272 -0.69 -16.14 21.97
C HIS A 272 -0.42 -14.78 22.61
N ASN A 273 -1.23 -13.77 22.26
CA ASN A 273 -1.12 -12.44 22.83
C ASN A 273 -2.12 -12.14 23.97
N GLN A 274 -2.86 -13.14 24.47
CA GLN A 274 -3.86 -12.94 25.53
C GLN A 274 -3.31 -12.28 26.82
N ILE A 275 -2.01 -12.40 27.08
CA ILE A 275 -1.33 -11.72 28.20
C ILE A 275 -1.55 -10.19 28.21
N GLN A 276 -1.81 -9.61 27.04
CA GLN A 276 -2.13 -8.18 26.89
C GLN A 276 -3.41 -7.78 27.65
N LEU A 277 -4.41 -8.67 27.71
CA LEU A 277 -5.66 -8.41 28.43
C LEU A 277 -5.54 -8.53 29.94
N TYR A 278 -4.53 -9.25 30.44
CA TYR A 278 -4.26 -9.36 31.88
C TYR A 278 -3.38 -8.21 32.41
N HIS A 279 -2.75 -7.45 31.51
CA HIS A 279 -1.83 -6.37 31.85
C HIS A 279 -2.11 -5.11 31.02
N ILE A 280 -3.39 -4.73 30.92
CA ILE A 280 -3.88 -3.68 30.02
C ILE A 280 -3.16 -2.33 30.18
N GLU A 281 -2.84 -1.92 31.41
CA GLU A 281 -2.16 -0.64 31.70
C GLU A 281 -0.83 -0.49 30.96
N LYS A 282 -0.07 -1.58 30.82
CA LYS A 282 1.19 -1.59 30.07
C LYS A 282 0.99 -1.28 28.59
N TYR A 283 -0.14 -1.73 28.04
CA TYR A 283 -0.44 -1.63 26.61
C TYR A 283 -1.34 -0.44 26.27
N TRP A 284 -1.70 0.39 27.23
CA TRP A 284 -2.33 1.70 26.99
C TRP A 284 -1.35 2.72 26.43
N VAL A 285 -0.09 2.65 26.83
CA VAL A 285 0.94 3.58 26.38
C VAL A 285 1.19 3.42 24.88
N GLY A 286 1.17 4.52 24.14
CA GLY A 286 1.23 4.56 22.68
C GLY A 286 -0.12 4.48 21.99
N CYS A 287 -1.25 4.54 22.72
CA CYS A 287 -2.57 4.78 22.14
C CYS A 287 -3.08 6.16 22.59
N PRO A 288 -3.25 7.14 21.69
CA PRO A 288 -3.62 8.50 22.06
C PRO A 288 -4.90 8.61 22.90
N TYR A 289 -5.92 7.79 22.60
CA TYR A 289 -7.14 7.73 23.42
C TYR A 289 -6.85 7.38 24.88
N TRP A 290 -6.07 6.31 25.12
CA TRP A 290 -5.75 5.88 26.47
C TRP A 290 -4.80 6.84 27.18
N GLU A 291 -3.86 7.46 26.46
CA GLU A 291 -2.98 8.48 27.04
C GLU A 291 -3.77 9.70 27.52
N GLU A 292 -4.78 10.13 26.75
CA GLU A 292 -5.70 11.20 27.17
C GLU A 292 -6.51 10.78 28.41
N VAL A 293 -7.08 9.57 28.43
CA VAL A 293 -7.85 9.05 29.58
C VAL A 293 -6.96 9.00 30.83
N VAL A 294 -5.76 8.45 30.72
CA VAL A 294 -4.81 8.32 31.84
C VAL A 294 -4.34 9.68 32.35
N SER A 295 -4.19 10.69 31.48
CA SER A 295 -3.72 12.03 31.86
C SER A 295 -4.57 12.72 32.93
N LYS A 296 -5.83 12.29 33.10
CA LYS A 296 -6.76 12.80 34.12
C LYS A 296 -6.47 12.25 35.53
N TYR A 297 -5.84 11.08 35.63
CA TYR A 297 -5.66 10.31 36.88
C TYR A 297 -4.18 10.02 37.21
N GLY A 298 -3.28 10.24 36.26
CA GLY A 298 -1.86 9.96 36.40
C GLY A 298 -1.02 10.58 35.30
N SER A 299 0.23 10.15 35.20
CA SER A 299 1.18 10.59 34.18
C SER A 299 1.94 9.39 33.60
N ILE A 300 2.36 9.50 32.34
CA ILE A 300 3.18 8.47 31.69
C ILE A 300 4.64 8.87 31.81
N CYS A 301 5.45 8.02 32.45
CA CYS A 301 6.88 8.21 32.63
C CYS A 301 7.62 6.98 32.09
N GLU A 302 8.53 7.16 31.14
CA GLU A 302 9.40 6.09 30.60
C GLU A 302 8.62 4.85 30.12
N GLY A 303 7.44 5.06 29.50
CA GLY A 303 6.62 3.96 28.99
C GLY A 303 5.79 3.23 30.06
N THR A 304 5.69 3.81 31.27
CA THR A 304 4.90 3.25 32.37
C THR A 304 3.95 4.29 32.95
N ILE A 305 2.78 3.85 33.41
CA ILE A 305 1.80 4.73 34.05
C ILE A 305 2.18 4.91 35.52
N ARG A 306 2.29 6.17 35.95
CA ARG A 306 2.41 6.57 37.36
C ARG A 306 1.11 7.24 37.78
N TRP A 307 0.34 6.49 38.56
CA TRP A 307 -0.91 6.95 39.16
C TRP A 307 -0.65 8.04 40.20
N ASN A 308 -1.54 9.04 40.26
CA ASN A 308 -1.45 10.09 41.29
C ASN A 308 -1.76 9.53 42.69
N SER A 309 -2.72 8.61 42.76
CA SER A 309 -3.10 7.84 43.94
C SER A 309 -3.75 6.52 43.53
N GLU A 310 -3.88 5.57 44.47
CA GLU A 310 -4.62 4.32 44.23
C GLU A 310 -6.11 4.60 43.99
N ASP A 311 -6.69 5.54 44.73
CA ASP A 311 -8.09 5.96 44.56
C ASP A 311 -8.37 6.52 43.16
N ASP A 312 -7.40 7.20 42.54
CA ASP A 312 -7.54 7.70 41.16
C ASP A 312 -7.49 6.54 40.14
N ARG A 313 -6.69 5.51 40.40
CA ARG A 313 -6.68 4.28 39.58
C ARG A 313 -8.03 3.59 39.68
N GLU A 314 -8.56 3.36 40.88
CA GLU A 314 -9.86 2.72 41.07
C GLU A 314 -10.99 3.51 40.40
N ARG A 315 -11.00 4.85 40.55
CA ARG A 315 -11.98 5.72 39.87
C ARG A 315 -11.96 5.59 38.36
N LEU A 316 -10.78 5.56 37.74
CA LEU A 316 -10.67 5.32 36.29
C LEU A 316 -11.29 3.96 35.94
N TYR A 317 -10.98 2.90 36.69
CA TYR A 317 -11.51 1.57 36.39
C TYR A 317 -13.04 1.53 36.48
N ASP A 318 -13.61 2.13 37.52
CA ASP A 318 -15.06 2.21 37.72
C ASP A 318 -15.77 2.99 36.60
N GLU A 319 -15.15 4.09 36.12
CA GLU A 319 -15.70 4.91 35.05
C GLU A 319 -15.61 4.23 33.67
N VAL A 320 -14.48 3.58 33.39
CA VAL A 320 -14.16 3.02 32.07
C VAL A 320 -14.79 1.63 31.88
N PHE A 321 -14.77 0.77 32.91
CA PHE A 321 -15.13 -0.64 32.81
C PHE A 321 -16.53 -0.97 33.35
N SER A 322 -17.52 -0.13 33.04
CA SER A 322 -18.93 -0.34 33.45
C SER A 322 -19.53 -1.70 33.04
N ASP A 323 -18.97 -2.33 32.01
CA ASP A 323 -19.40 -3.58 31.39
C ASP A 323 -18.38 -4.73 31.53
N GLY A 324 -17.46 -4.60 32.49
CA GLY A 324 -16.51 -5.62 32.94
C GLY A 324 -15.09 -5.44 32.41
N ILE A 325 -14.11 -5.85 33.21
CA ILE A 325 -12.68 -5.71 32.92
C ILE A 325 -12.25 -6.75 31.86
N PRO A 326 -11.36 -6.42 30.91
CA PRO A 326 -10.99 -7.33 29.81
C PRO A 326 -10.43 -8.70 30.21
N ASP A 327 -9.79 -8.81 31.37
CA ASP A 327 -9.28 -10.06 31.93
C ASP A 327 -10.39 -10.99 32.46
N GLU A 328 -11.56 -10.45 32.80
CA GLU A 328 -12.75 -11.19 33.22
C GLU A 328 -13.68 -11.56 32.07
N TRP A 329 -13.42 -11.04 30.86
CA TRP A 329 -14.23 -11.39 29.70
C TRP A 329 -14.20 -12.89 29.40
N ASP A 330 -15.30 -13.37 28.82
CA ASP A 330 -15.40 -14.75 28.37
C ASP A 330 -14.39 -15.04 27.25
N HIS A 331 -14.09 -16.33 27.06
CA HIS A 331 -13.09 -16.76 26.11
C HIS A 331 -13.42 -16.39 24.65
N LEU A 332 -14.71 -16.33 24.27
CA LEU A 332 -15.11 -15.94 22.91
C LEU A 332 -14.86 -14.45 22.67
N GLU A 333 -15.14 -13.61 23.67
CA GLU A 333 -14.93 -12.18 23.62
C GLU A 333 -13.45 -11.81 23.55
N LYS A 334 -12.62 -12.49 24.36
CA LYS A 334 -11.16 -12.38 24.29
C LYS A 334 -10.64 -12.76 22.91
N LYS A 335 -11.18 -13.83 22.31
CA LYS A 335 -10.83 -14.32 20.96
C LYS A 335 -11.14 -13.36 19.81
N LYS A 336 -11.96 -12.32 20.02
CA LYS A 336 -12.18 -11.30 18.98
C LYS A 336 -10.94 -10.46 18.71
N SER A 337 -10.12 -10.18 19.73
CA SER A 337 -8.91 -9.35 19.59
C SER A 337 -7.61 -10.06 19.92
N HIS A 338 -7.62 -11.10 20.74
CA HIS A 338 -6.42 -11.82 21.17
C HIS A 338 -6.54 -13.31 20.92
N GLY A 339 -5.46 -13.94 20.47
CA GLY A 339 -5.51 -15.35 20.09
C GLY A 339 -4.14 -15.91 19.75
N ASP A 340 -4.18 -17.10 19.15
CA ASP A 340 -3.00 -17.87 18.79
C ASP A 340 -2.28 -17.28 17.56
N GLY A 341 -0.99 -17.55 17.46
CA GLY A 341 -0.18 -17.23 16.29
C GLY A 341 -0.62 -17.97 15.02
N VAL A 342 -0.12 -17.51 13.88
CA VAL A 342 -0.49 -18.03 12.55
C VAL A 342 0.57 -18.91 11.88
N LEU A 343 1.73 -19.09 12.53
CA LEU A 343 2.83 -19.89 12.01
C LEU A 343 2.79 -21.33 12.54
N GLY A 344 3.22 -22.28 11.69
CA GLY A 344 3.52 -23.64 12.15
C GLY A 344 4.71 -23.68 13.13
N PRO A 345 4.94 -24.82 13.84
CA PRO A 345 5.96 -24.93 14.89
C PRO A 345 7.39 -24.53 14.49
N THR A 346 7.75 -24.78 13.22
CA THR A 346 9.09 -24.50 12.67
C THR A 346 9.04 -23.48 11.54
N GLU A 347 7.89 -22.83 11.35
CA GLU A 347 7.71 -21.86 10.27
C GLU A 347 8.17 -20.48 10.73
N SER A 348 8.84 -19.76 9.83
CA SER A 348 9.16 -18.34 10.00
C SER A 348 8.44 -17.51 8.92
N VAL A 349 8.36 -16.20 9.15
CA VAL A 349 7.85 -15.29 8.12
C VAL A 349 8.85 -15.24 6.96
N THR A 350 8.33 -15.36 5.74
CA THR A 350 9.11 -15.30 4.51
C THR A 350 8.47 -14.32 3.53
N LEU A 351 9.30 -13.59 2.79
CA LEU A 351 8.84 -12.63 1.79
C LEU A 351 8.03 -13.33 0.69
N LYS A 352 8.47 -14.53 0.28
CA LYS A 352 7.73 -15.37 -0.66
C LYS A 352 6.29 -15.63 -0.21
N LYS A 353 6.07 -16.11 1.01
CA LYS A 353 4.73 -16.41 1.51
C LYS A 353 3.91 -15.14 1.70
N TYR A 354 4.54 -14.05 2.14
CA TYR A 354 3.89 -12.73 2.25
C TYR A 354 3.36 -12.25 0.89
N VAL A 355 4.24 -12.16 -0.10
CA VAL A 355 3.89 -11.72 -1.46
C VAL A 355 2.86 -12.66 -2.09
N THR A 356 2.97 -13.97 -1.85
CA THR A 356 1.98 -14.94 -2.35
C THR A 356 0.59 -14.72 -1.74
N ARG A 357 0.52 -14.30 -0.47
CA ARG A 357 -0.74 -14.09 0.23
C ARG A 357 -1.40 -12.77 -0.10
N PHE A 358 -0.61 -11.70 -0.22
CA PHE A 358 -1.14 -10.34 -0.29
C PHE A 358 -0.98 -9.67 -1.66
N LEU A 359 -0.05 -10.13 -2.51
CA LEU A 359 0.36 -9.43 -3.73
C LEU A 359 0.43 -10.36 -4.97
N SER A 360 -0.23 -11.52 -4.93
CA SER A 360 -0.18 -12.53 -6.01
C SER A 360 -1.27 -12.39 -7.06
N GLN A 361 -2.19 -11.42 -6.93
CA GLN A 361 -3.22 -11.21 -7.94
C GLN A 361 -2.62 -10.61 -9.23
N SER A 362 -3.49 -10.34 -10.21
CA SER A 362 -3.06 -9.91 -11.54
C SER A 362 -2.31 -8.58 -11.53
N SER A 363 -1.16 -8.54 -12.20
CA SER A 363 -0.46 -7.32 -12.59
C SER A 363 -0.85 -6.94 -14.02
N ARG A 364 -1.49 -5.77 -14.18
CA ARG A 364 -2.03 -5.31 -15.47
C ARG A 364 -1.00 -4.60 -16.34
N LEU A 365 0.13 -4.16 -15.76
CA LEU A 365 1.24 -3.53 -16.49
C LEU A 365 2.48 -4.43 -16.59
N ALA A 366 2.50 -5.59 -15.92
CA ALA A 366 3.53 -6.61 -16.07
C ALA A 366 2.91 -8.02 -16.05
N TRP A 367 2.40 -8.43 -17.20
CA TRP A 367 1.61 -9.65 -17.37
C TRP A 367 2.46 -10.90 -17.14
N HIS A 368 1.90 -11.89 -16.43
CA HIS A 368 2.55 -13.18 -16.16
C HIS A 368 3.97 -13.09 -15.58
N ALA A 369 4.29 -12.01 -14.86
CA ALA A 369 5.61 -11.83 -14.27
C ALA A 369 5.83 -12.65 -12.99
N PHE A 370 4.75 -13.02 -12.29
CA PHE A 370 4.82 -13.68 -10.98
C PHE A 370 5.65 -14.97 -10.98
N PRO A 371 5.55 -15.90 -11.96
CA PRO A 371 6.41 -17.08 -12.04
C PRO A 371 7.91 -16.75 -12.11
N THR A 372 8.28 -15.64 -12.75
CA THR A 372 9.68 -15.18 -12.81
C THR A 372 10.16 -14.65 -11.46
N LEU A 373 9.28 -14.11 -10.64
CA LEU A 373 9.63 -13.53 -9.34
C LEU A 373 9.77 -14.59 -8.24
N LEU A 374 9.00 -15.68 -8.29
CA LEU A 374 8.93 -16.68 -7.21
C LEU A 374 10.27 -17.28 -6.76
N PRO A 375 11.20 -17.67 -7.66
CA PRO A 375 12.50 -18.18 -7.24
C PRO A 375 13.29 -17.16 -6.45
N PHE A 376 13.28 -15.90 -6.89
CA PHE A 376 14.01 -14.80 -6.26
C PHE A 376 13.41 -14.39 -4.91
N LEU A 377 12.09 -14.38 -4.78
CA LEU A 377 11.43 -14.08 -3.48
C LEU A 377 11.79 -15.09 -2.38
N SER A 378 12.25 -16.29 -2.75
CA SER A 378 12.71 -17.30 -1.80
C SER A 378 14.11 -17.01 -1.24
N THR A 379 14.88 -16.12 -1.88
CA THR A 379 16.25 -15.77 -1.47
C THR A 379 16.33 -14.48 -0.65
N LEU A 380 15.25 -13.68 -0.63
CA LEU A 380 15.21 -12.43 0.11
C LEU A 380 14.68 -12.65 1.54
N PRO A 381 15.32 -12.04 2.56
CA PRO A 381 14.78 -12.05 3.91
C PRO A 381 13.49 -11.22 3.96
N PHE A 382 12.61 -11.57 4.90
CA PHE A 382 11.54 -10.68 5.33
C PHE A 382 12.08 -9.85 6.49
N THR A 383 12.13 -8.53 6.32
CA THR A 383 12.49 -7.57 7.37
C THR A 383 11.23 -7.07 8.09
N ASP A 384 11.37 -6.10 8.99
CA ASP A 384 10.25 -5.53 9.75
C ASP A 384 9.18 -4.85 8.87
N SER A 385 9.48 -4.56 7.60
CA SER A 385 8.50 -4.01 6.66
C SER A 385 8.69 -4.54 5.23
N PHE A 386 7.56 -4.69 4.54
CA PHE A 386 7.54 -5.13 3.14
C PHE A 386 8.30 -4.17 2.18
N PRO A 387 8.11 -2.83 2.25
CA PRO A 387 8.86 -1.89 1.41
C PRO A 387 10.39 -2.06 1.51
N VAL A 388 10.91 -2.16 2.74
CA VAL A 388 12.35 -2.34 2.99
C VAL A 388 12.83 -3.67 2.43
N SER A 389 12.06 -4.75 2.64
CA SER A 389 12.42 -6.09 2.16
C SER A 389 12.61 -6.17 0.64
N ILE A 390 11.77 -5.48 -0.15
CA ILE A 390 11.86 -5.55 -1.62
C ILE A 390 12.84 -4.53 -2.21
N LEU A 391 13.18 -3.48 -1.46
CA LEU A 391 14.07 -2.41 -1.92
C LEU A 391 15.51 -2.54 -1.43
N GLN A 392 15.80 -3.37 -0.43
CA GLN A 392 17.18 -3.64 0.00
C GLN A 392 18.14 -3.92 -1.19
N PRO A 393 17.76 -4.73 -2.21
CA PRO A 393 18.63 -5.00 -3.35
C PRO A 393 18.83 -3.81 -4.32
N TYR A 394 18.12 -2.70 -4.15
CA TYR A 394 18.25 -1.52 -5.03
C TYR A 394 19.59 -0.82 -4.86
N GLN A 395 20.23 -0.96 -3.70
CA GLN A 395 21.54 -0.38 -3.41
C GLN A 395 22.63 -0.93 -4.35
N ASP A 396 22.45 -2.16 -4.84
CA ASP A 396 23.40 -2.86 -5.72
C ASP A 396 23.07 -2.71 -7.21
N LEU A 397 22.09 -1.86 -7.57
CA LEU A 397 21.71 -1.68 -8.98
C LEU A 397 22.75 -0.86 -9.74
N PRO A 398 23.04 -1.22 -11.00
CA PRO A 398 23.97 -0.46 -11.83
C PRO A 398 23.44 0.96 -12.07
N SER A 399 24.30 1.95 -11.83
CA SER A 399 24.00 3.39 -12.02
C SER A 399 24.37 3.91 -13.41
N VAL A 400 25.12 3.13 -14.19
CA VAL A 400 25.61 3.49 -15.53
C VAL A 400 25.24 2.39 -16.52
N LEU A 401 24.86 2.80 -17.73
CA LEU A 401 24.64 1.90 -18.85
C LEU A 401 25.95 1.68 -19.59
N ASP A 402 26.24 0.44 -19.95
CA ASP A 402 27.33 0.12 -20.86
C ASP A 402 27.04 0.63 -22.27
N GLU A 403 28.09 0.80 -23.07
CA GLU A 403 28.01 1.35 -24.42
C GLU A 403 27.14 0.51 -25.35
N HIS A 404 27.19 -0.82 -25.22
CA HIS A 404 26.37 -1.72 -26.02
C HIS A 404 24.87 -1.54 -25.69
N THR A 405 24.52 -1.44 -24.41
CA THR A 405 23.15 -1.16 -23.98
C THR A 405 22.66 0.21 -24.43
N MET A 406 23.53 1.24 -24.42
CA MET A 406 23.21 2.56 -24.99
C MET A 406 22.82 2.46 -26.48
N LEU A 407 23.56 1.69 -27.28
CA LEU A 407 23.22 1.47 -28.70
C LEU A 407 21.85 0.80 -28.88
N LEU A 408 21.43 -0.06 -27.96
CA LEU A 408 20.13 -0.73 -27.99
C LEU A 408 18.95 0.18 -27.63
N LEU A 409 19.18 1.35 -26.99
CA LEU A 409 18.12 2.34 -26.74
C LEU A 409 17.60 2.97 -28.03
N ARG A 410 18.40 2.91 -29.11
CA ARG A 410 18.03 3.48 -30.39
C ARG A 410 16.83 2.76 -30.99
N PRO A 411 15.91 3.50 -31.65
CA PRO A 411 14.73 2.89 -32.24
C PRO A 411 15.09 1.85 -33.32
N VAL A 412 14.80 0.57 -33.07
CA VAL A 412 15.14 -0.51 -34.01
C VAL A 412 14.47 -0.28 -35.37
N ARG A 413 15.23 -0.34 -36.48
CA ARG A 413 14.68 -0.31 -37.85
C ARG A 413 13.83 -1.57 -38.02
N LYS A 414 12.55 -1.44 -38.40
CA LYS A 414 11.86 -2.56 -39.06
C LYS A 414 12.64 -2.79 -40.35
N ILE A 415 13.42 -3.86 -40.43
CA ILE A 415 13.90 -4.36 -41.71
C ILE A 415 12.64 -4.71 -42.47
N LYS A 416 12.28 -3.89 -43.46
CA LYS A 416 11.23 -4.22 -44.41
C LYS A 416 11.70 -5.55 -45.01
N ARG A 417 11.03 -6.66 -44.73
CA ARG A 417 11.23 -7.90 -45.50
C ARG A 417 10.85 -7.51 -46.92
N ILE A 418 11.85 -7.17 -47.74
CA ILE A 418 11.68 -7.06 -49.19
C ILE A 418 11.22 -8.45 -49.59
N GLY A 419 10.01 -8.54 -50.12
CA GLY A 419 9.41 -9.82 -50.47
C GLY A 419 10.35 -10.59 -51.37
N SER A 420 10.88 -11.70 -50.88
CA SER A 420 11.28 -12.78 -51.75
C SER A 420 9.98 -13.28 -52.39
N SER A 421 9.72 -12.85 -53.61
CA SER A 421 8.80 -13.51 -54.52
C SER A 421 9.28 -14.95 -54.72
N ALA A 422 8.86 -15.85 -53.84
CA ALA A 422 8.95 -17.28 -54.08
C ALA A 422 7.79 -17.65 -55.03
N PRO A 423 8.05 -18.28 -56.19
CA PRO A 423 6.99 -18.69 -57.09
C PRO A 423 6.18 -19.81 -56.43
N LEU A 424 4.86 -19.64 -56.42
CA LEU A 424 3.90 -20.69 -56.13
C LEU A 424 4.05 -21.80 -57.18
N LEU A 425 4.76 -22.87 -56.84
CA LEU A 425 4.70 -24.14 -57.57
C LEU A 425 3.32 -24.75 -57.33
N CYS A 426 2.44 -24.54 -58.31
CA CYS A 426 1.17 -25.24 -58.44
C CYS A 426 1.48 -26.70 -58.80
N VAL A 427 1.36 -27.61 -57.84
CA VAL A 427 1.37 -29.05 -58.11
C VAL A 427 -0.06 -29.45 -58.42
N THR A 428 -0.38 -29.54 -59.70
CA THR A 428 -1.58 -30.24 -60.18
C THR A 428 -1.36 -31.75 -59.98
N LYS A 429 -2.23 -32.38 -59.20
CA LYS A 429 -2.37 -33.84 -59.17
C LYS A 429 -3.11 -34.29 -60.45
N SER A 430 -2.49 -35.21 -61.18
CA SER A 430 -3.12 -36.12 -62.14
C SER A 430 -2.92 -37.53 -61.66
#